data_AF-A0A6J7LD60-F1
#
_entry.id   AF-A0A6J7LD60-F1
#
_cell.length_a   1.000
_cell.length_b   1.000
_cell.length_c   1.000
_cell.angle_alpha   90.00
_cell.angle_beta   90.00
_cell.angle_gamma   90.00
#
_symmetry.space_group_name_H-M   'P 1'
#
loop_
_entity.id
_entity.type
_entity.pdbx_description
1 polymer ?
#
loop_
_entity_poly.entity_id
_entity_poly.type
_entity_poly.pdbx_seq_one_letter_code
_entity_poly.pdbx_strand_id
1 'polypeptide(L)'
;MGELNFHLDGASAAQVMAAPVPKTLITMDVCSQVVFRPAQLAQLRSREGAMARYLSESIDPWLRLNRRVFFRAGGFFPWDAVAAARLLDASLFDRRDTRVSVRPRGLRSGQLSLSDQAHSLSSAASPLVDVPTTLNADGFMTAFMDALLSFC
;
A
#
# COMPACT_ATOMS: atom_id res chain seq x y z
N MET A 1 -11.07 10.75 7.57
CA MET A 1 -11.21 9.31 7.81
C MET A 1 -9.79 8.73 7.87
N GLY A 2 -9.51 7.78 8.76
CA GLY A 2 -8.18 7.14 8.83
C GLY A 2 -8.02 6.05 7.77
N GLU A 3 -6.77 5.64 7.51
CA GLU A 3 -6.49 4.40 6.76
C GLU A 3 -7.06 3.19 7.54
N LEU A 4 -7.60 2.19 6.84
CA LEU A 4 -8.40 1.11 7.43
C LEU A 4 -7.61 0.31 8.47
N ASN A 5 -6.41 -0.17 8.13
CA ASN A 5 -5.58 -1.00 9.02
C ASN A 5 -5.23 -0.25 10.31
N PHE A 6 -4.90 1.04 10.21
CA PHE A 6 -4.63 1.86 11.39
C PHE A 6 -5.91 2.16 12.19
N HIS A 7 -7.05 2.37 11.52
CA HIS A 7 -8.31 2.72 12.19
C HIS A 7 -8.91 1.55 12.96
N LEU A 8 -8.77 0.32 12.45
CA LEU A 8 -9.26 -0.90 13.09
C LEU A 8 -8.64 -1.12 14.47
N ASP A 9 -7.34 -0.85 14.62
CA ASP A 9 -6.65 -0.92 15.92
C ASP A 9 -5.55 0.13 16.05
N GLY A 10 -5.96 1.35 16.41
CA GLY A 10 -5.04 2.46 16.61
C GLY A 10 -4.02 2.22 17.73
N ALA A 11 -4.36 1.43 18.75
CA ALA A 11 -3.47 1.15 19.88
C ALA A 11 -2.32 0.24 19.44
N SER A 12 -2.63 -0.84 18.73
CA SER A 12 -1.62 -1.73 18.14
C SER A 12 -0.79 -1.00 17.10
N ALA A 13 -1.42 -0.21 16.23
CA ALA A 13 -0.69 0.59 15.23
C ALA A 13 0.31 1.57 15.88
N ALA A 14 -0.08 2.23 16.98
CA ALA A 14 0.82 3.10 17.74
C ALA A 14 2.00 2.33 18.35
N GLN A 15 1.76 1.13 18.90
CA GLN A 15 2.82 0.28 19.43
C GLN A 15 3.81 -0.16 18.34
N VAL A 16 3.30 -0.59 17.18
CA VAL A 16 4.14 -0.98 16.05
C VAL A 16 5.01 0.20 15.61
N MET A 17 4.42 1.38 15.40
CA MET A 17 5.17 2.57 14.96
C MET A 17 6.21 3.02 15.99
N ALA A 18 5.96 2.85 17.28
CA ALA A 18 6.92 3.19 18.34
C ALA A 18 8.03 2.15 18.53
N ALA A 19 7.88 0.92 18.02
CA ALA A 19 8.87 -0.13 18.22
C ALA A 19 10.23 0.24 17.60
N PRO A 20 11.37 -0.01 18.26
CA PRO A 20 12.70 0.39 17.80
C PRO A 20 13.29 -0.59 16.77
N VAL A 21 12.48 -0.99 15.79
CA VAL A 21 12.89 -1.85 14.67
C VAL A 21 12.77 -1.09 13.36
N PRO A 22 13.66 -1.32 12.38
CA PRO A 22 13.54 -0.75 11.05
C PRO A 22 12.17 -1.04 10.45
N LYS A 23 11.55 -0.03 9.84
CA LYS A 23 10.22 -0.17 9.28
C LYS A 23 10.00 0.79 8.13
N THR A 24 9.19 0.33 7.19
CA THR A 24 8.68 1.10 6.08
C THR A 24 7.16 1.17 6.18
N LEU A 25 6.59 2.36 6.00
CA LEU A 25 5.15 2.58 5.94
C LEU A 25 4.75 2.91 4.51
N ILE A 26 4.07 1.97 3.87
CA ILE A 26 3.48 2.17 2.54
C ILE A 26 2.08 2.74 2.71
N THR A 27 1.91 4.01 2.34
CA THR A 27 0.66 4.74 2.55
C THR A 27 -0.31 4.53 1.40
N MET A 28 -1.59 4.85 1.66
CA MET A 28 -2.60 4.90 0.61
C MET A 28 -2.21 5.86 -0.53
N ASP A 29 -1.51 6.95 -0.23
CA ASP A 29 -1.04 7.93 -1.24
C ASP A 29 -0.11 7.27 -2.26
N VAL A 30 0.87 6.48 -1.81
CA VAL A 30 1.78 5.73 -2.69
C VAL A 30 1.03 4.66 -3.48
N CYS A 31 0.21 3.86 -2.79
CA CYS A 31 -0.55 2.80 -3.45
C CYS A 31 -1.51 3.33 -4.51
N SER A 32 -2.02 4.55 -4.33
CA SER A 32 -2.94 5.18 -5.28
C SER A 32 -2.31 5.59 -6.61
N GLN A 33 -0.97 5.56 -6.71
CA GLN A 33 -0.22 5.89 -7.92
C GLN A 33 -0.29 4.78 -8.97
N VAL A 34 -0.72 3.59 -8.60
CA VAL A 34 -0.90 2.46 -9.52
C VAL A 34 -2.32 1.91 -9.45
N VAL A 35 -2.89 1.66 -10.63
CA VAL A 35 -4.25 1.12 -10.75
C VAL A 35 -4.22 -0.17 -11.56
N PHE A 36 -4.68 -1.25 -10.96
CA PHE A 36 -4.99 -2.47 -11.69
C PHE A 36 -6.31 -2.29 -12.43
N ARG A 37 -6.31 -2.42 -13.76
CA ARG A 37 -7.43 -2.12 -14.65
C ARG A 37 -8.02 -3.38 -15.28
N PRO A 38 -9.20 -3.28 -15.93
CA PRO A 38 -9.75 -4.39 -16.69
C PRO A 38 -8.80 -4.97 -17.76
N ALA A 39 -7.87 -4.17 -18.30
CA ALA A 39 -6.88 -4.64 -19.25
C ALA A 39 -5.94 -5.71 -18.65
N GLN A 40 -5.47 -5.52 -17.40
CA GLN A 40 -4.67 -6.53 -16.71
C GLN A 40 -5.48 -7.79 -16.41
N LEU A 41 -6.75 -7.64 -16.01
CA LEU A 41 -7.64 -8.80 -15.82
C LEU A 41 -7.85 -9.57 -17.14
N ALA A 42 -7.96 -8.88 -18.27
CA ALA A 42 -8.08 -9.52 -19.57
C ALA A 42 -6.84 -10.37 -19.92
N GLN A 43 -5.64 -9.93 -19.52
CA GLN A 43 -4.42 -10.73 -19.68
C GLN A 43 -4.42 -12.00 -18.85
N LEU A 44 -4.95 -11.97 -17.61
CA LEU A 44 -5.13 -13.17 -16.80
C LEU A 44 -6.15 -14.12 -17.44
N ARG A 45 -7.26 -13.58 -17.95
CA ARG A 45 -8.32 -14.36 -18.62
C ARG A 45 -7.89 -14.98 -19.95
N SER A 46 -6.86 -14.45 -20.60
CA SER A 46 -6.31 -15.03 -21.84
C SER A 46 -5.32 -16.17 -21.58
N ARG A 47 -5.05 -16.51 -20.31
CA ARG A 47 -4.25 -17.68 -19.93
C ARG A 47 -5.17 -18.86 -19.60
N GLU A 48 -4.69 -20.06 -19.92
CA GLU A 48 -5.34 -21.29 -19.49
C GLU A 48 -4.88 -21.68 -18.07
N GLY A 49 -5.46 -22.73 -17.49
CA GLY A 49 -5.02 -23.25 -16.19
C GLY A 49 -5.89 -22.85 -14.99
N ALA A 50 -5.68 -23.56 -13.88
CA ALA A 50 -6.49 -23.39 -12.67
C ALA A 50 -6.18 -22.07 -11.94
N MET A 51 -4.92 -21.64 -11.94
CA MET A 51 -4.50 -20.41 -11.27
C MET A 51 -5.01 -19.17 -12.01
N ALA A 52 -4.88 -19.11 -13.34
CA ALA A 52 -5.41 -18.04 -14.16
C ALA A 52 -6.91 -17.81 -13.92
N ARG A 53 -7.66 -18.91 -13.84
CA ARG A 53 -9.09 -18.90 -13.51
C ARG A 53 -9.35 -18.38 -12.11
N TYR A 54 -8.68 -18.95 -11.11
CA TYR A 54 -8.81 -18.53 -9.71
C TYR A 54 -8.52 -17.03 -9.52
N LEU A 55 -7.41 -16.54 -10.07
CA LEU A 55 -7.04 -15.13 -10.00
C LEU A 55 -8.09 -14.26 -10.68
N SER A 56 -8.52 -14.63 -11.88
CA SER A 56 -9.50 -13.87 -12.65
C SER A 56 -10.86 -13.78 -11.93
N GLU A 57 -11.33 -14.90 -11.37
CA GLU A 57 -12.59 -14.98 -10.62
C GLU A 57 -12.51 -14.22 -9.29
N SER A 58 -11.35 -14.23 -8.63
CA SER A 58 -11.13 -13.53 -7.36
C SER A 58 -11.00 -12.02 -7.52
N ILE A 59 -10.37 -11.55 -8.60
CA ILE A 59 -10.11 -10.13 -8.86
C ILE A 59 -11.33 -9.39 -9.43
N ASP A 60 -12.13 -10.05 -10.25
CA ASP A 60 -13.27 -9.43 -10.95
C ASP A 60 -14.31 -8.77 -10.00
N PRO A 61 -14.69 -9.37 -8.85
CA PRO A 61 -15.50 -8.70 -7.83
C PRO A 61 -14.87 -7.40 -7.30
N TRP A 62 -13.56 -7.40 -7.06
CA TRP A 62 -12.84 -6.21 -6.59
C TRP A 62 -12.86 -5.08 -7.59
N LEU A 63 -12.70 -5.37 -8.89
CA LEU A 63 -12.84 -4.38 -9.96
C LEU A 63 -14.26 -3.80 -10.03
N ARG A 64 -15.29 -4.64 -9.86
CA ARG A 64 -16.68 -4.15 -9.83
C ARG A 64 -16.96 -3.27 -8.61
N LEU A 65 -16.50 -3.68 -7.43
CA LEU A 65 -16.70 -2.93 -6.19
C LEU A 65 -15.96 -1.59 -6.23
N ASN A 66 -14.68 -1.60 -6.60
CA ASN A 66 -13.87 -0.38 -6.65
C ASN A 66 -14.37 0.61 -7.72
N ARG A 67 -14.96 0.14 -8.84
CA ARG A 67 -15.62 1.04 -9.79
C ARG A 67 -16.81 1.80 -9.16
N ARG A 68 -17.45 1.26 -8.12
CA ARG A 68 -18.52 1.94 -7.40
C ARG A 68 -17.98 2.88 -6.31
N VAL A 69 -16.97 2.43 -5.57
CA VAL A 69 -16.38 3.18 -4.43
C VAL A 69 -15.45 4.30 -4.92
N PHE A 70 -14.60 4.00 -5.90
CA PHE A 70 -13.60 4.89 -6.49
C PHE A 70 -13.86 5.09 -7.98
N PHE A 71 -15.04 5.61 -8.33
CA PHE A 71 -15.54 5.68 -9.71
C PHE A 71 -14.59 6.35 -10.72
N ARG A 72 -13.68 7.22 -10.27
CA ARG A 72 -12.70 7.90 -11.15
C ARG A 72 -11.41 7.09 -11.38
N ALA A 73 -11.12 6.10 -10.54
CA ALA A 73 -9.88 5.32 -10.66
C ALA A 73 -9.90 4.41 -11.89
N GLY A 74 -11.07 3.87 -12.27
CA GLY A 74 -11.21 2.96 -13.41
C GLY A 74 -10.56 1.58 -13.18
N GLY A 75 -10.44 1.17 -11.92
CA GLY A 75 -9.79 -0.06 -11.48
C GLY A 75 -9.76 -0.15 -9.95
N PHE A 76 -8.85 -0.96 -9.39
CA PHE A 76 -8.56 -0.98 -7.95
C PHE A 76 -7.07 -0.72 -7.68
N PHE A 77 -6.75 -0.30 -6.46
CA PHE A 77 -5.38 -0.09 -6.00
C PHE A 77 -4.88 -1.38 -5.33
N PRO A 78 -3.80 -2.02 -5.82
CA PRO A 78 -3.29 -3.26 -5.26
C PRO A 78 -2.45 -2.99 -3.98
N TRP A 79 -3.08 -2.42 -2.94
CA TRP A 79 -2.42 -1.90 -1.73
C TRP A 79 -1.39 -2.87 -1.13
N ASP A 80 -1.80 -4.10 -0.85
CA ASP A 80 -0.94 -5.08 -0.19
C ASP A 80 0.21 -5.55 -1.11
N ALA A 81 -0.04 -5.64 -2.42
CA ALA A 81 1.00 -6.02 -3.38
C ALA A 81 2.05 -4.91 -3.54
N VAL A 82 1.67 -3.63 -3.46
CA VAL A 82 2.62 -2.51 -3.42
C VAL A 82 3.50 -2.61 -2.18
N ALA A 83 2.93 -2.94 -1.02
CA ALA A 83 3.71 -3.16 0.19
C ALA A 83 4.68 -4.34 0.05
N ALA A 84 4.25 -5.46 -0.54
CA ALA A 84 5.12 -6.60 -0.82
C ALA A 84 6.24 -6.25 -1.82
N ALA A 85 5.94 -5.47 -2.87
CA ALA A 85 6.93 -5.08 -3.87
C ALA A 85 8.09 -4.28 -3.25
N ARG A 86 7.85 -3.47 -2.22
CA ARG A 86 8.91 -2.74 -1.49
C ARG A 86 9.93 -3.66 -0.82
N LEU A 87 9.52 -4.88 -0.43
CA LEU A 87 10.39 -5.90 0.15
C LEU A 87 11.23 -6.60 -0.92
N LEU A 88 10.66 -6.77 -2.12
CA LEU A 88 11.31 -7.48 -3.24
C LEU A 88 12.27 -6.55 -4.01
N ASP A 89 11.87 -5.31 -4.23
CA ASP A 89 12.65 -4.31 -4.94
C ASP A 89 12.42 -2.91 -4.35
N ALA A 90 13.38 -2.47 -3.54
CA ALA A 90 13.38 -1.14 -2.95
C ALA A 90 13.52 -0.01 -3.98
N SER A 91 14.11 -0.27 -5.14
CA SER A 91 14.42 0.75 -6.16
C SER A 91 13.19 1.28 -6.89
N LEU A 92 12.05 0.58 -6.75
CA LEU A 92 10.75 1.06 -7.25
C LEU A 92 10.21 2.26 -6.47
N PHE A 93 10.81 2.62 -5.33
CA PHE A 93 10.33 3.64 -4.41
C PHE A 93 11.41 4.67 -4.13
N ASP A 94 11.01 5.91 -3.84
CA ASP A 94 11.89 6.84 -3.13
C ASP A 94 12.08 6.40 -1.68
N ARG A 95 13.13 6.94 -1.05
CA ARG A 95 13.36 6.78 0.38
C ARG A 95 13.10 8.09 1.09
N ARG A 96 12.32 8.04 2.17
CA ARG A 96 12.01 9.24 2.97
C ARG A 96 11.86 8.90 4.45
N ASP A 97 12.91 9.15 5.20
CA ASP A 97 12.94 8.91 6.64
C ASP A 97 12.12 9.98 7.39
N THR A 98 10.95 9.58 7.91
CA THR A 98 9.93 10.45 8.49
C THR A 98 9.64 10.06 9.94
N ARG A 99 9.33 11.04 10.80
CA ARG A 99 8.76 10.74 12.13
C ARG A 99 7.27 10.53 12.01
N VAL A 100 6.81 9.36 12.44
CA VAL A 100 5.41 8.95 12.41
C VAL A 100 4.87 8.84 13.82
N SER A 101 3.68 9.41 14.04
CA SER A 101 2.89 9.17 15.25
C SER A 101 1.49 8.73 14.87
N VAL A 102 0.90 7.89 15.72
CA VAL A 102 -0.44 7.35 15.55
C VAL A 102 -1.28 7.72 16.75
N ARG A 103 -2.50 8.20 16.53
CA ARG A 103 -3.46 8.40 17.62
C ARG A 103 -4.03 7.05 18.07
N PRO A 104 -3.81 6.60 19.32
CA PRO A 104 -4.14 5.23 19.71
C PRO A 104 -5.61 5.01 20.06
N ARG A 105 -6.35 6.06 20.43
CA ARG A 105 -7.73 5.98 20.95
C ARG A 105 -8.57 7.20 20.58
N GLY A 106 -9.88 7.07 20.79
CA GLY A 106 -10.88 8.13 20.58
C GLY A 106 -11.40 8.19 19.15
N LEU A 107 -12.19 9.23 18.84
CA LEU A 107 -12.86 9.39 17.53
C LEU A 107 -11.91 9.43 16.33
N ARG A 108 -10.64 9.77 16.57
CA ARG A 108 -9.59 9.83 15.54
C ARG A 108 -8.57 8.68 15.70
N SER A 109 -8.93 7.58 16.37
CA SER A 109 -8.08 6.40 16.49
C SER A 109 -7.56 5.96 15.11
N GLY A 110 -6.27 5.63 15.04
CA GLY A 110 -5.57 5.28 13.80
C GLY A 110 -5.12 6.47 12.95
N GLN A 111 -5.41 7.72 13.35
CA GLN A 111 -4.94 8.87 12.60
C GLN A 111 -3.41 8.97 12.64
N LEU A 112 -2.80 9.04 11.45
CA LEU A 112 -1.37 9.30 11.26
C LEU A 112 -1.05 10.79 11.38
N SER A 113 0.10 11.11 11.94
CA SER A 113 0.72 12.44 11.87
C SER A 113 2.19 12.28 11.50
N LEU A 114 2.55 12.88 10.37
CA LEU A 114 3.88 12.83 9.78
C LEU A 114 4.57 14.17 10.05
N SER A 115 5.84 14.13 10.47
CA SER A 115 6.67 15.32 10.62
C SER A 115 8.02 15.10 9.97
N ASP A 116 8.39 16.06 9.12
CA ASP A 116 9.68 16.05 8.45
C ASP A 116 10.81 16.37 9.43
N GLN A 117 12.00 15.86 9.13
CA GLN A 117 13.18 15.99 10.00
C GLN A 117 13.55 17.44 10.33
N ALA A 118 13.15 18.40 9.50
CA ALA A 118 13.59 19.80 9.58
C ALA A 118 13.06 20.59 10.80
N HIS A 119 12.05 20.09 11.53
CA HIS A 119 11.28 20.96 12.46
C HIS A 119 11.16 20.52 13.92
N SER A 120 11.92 19.54 14.43
CA SER A 120 11.74 19.11 15.82
C SER A 120 13.03 19.06 16.63
N LEU A 121 13.33 20.20 17.28
CA LEU A 121 14.12 20.28 18.51
C LEU A 121 13.24 19.77 19.66
N SER A 122 13.69 18.74 20.39
CA SER A 122 13.10 18.23 21.64
C SER A 122 11.77 17.45 21.57
N SER A 123 11.87 16.12 21.58
CA SER A 123 11.44 15.21 22.67
C SER A 123 11.84 13.78 22.27
N ALA A 124 11.94 12.85 23.22
CA ALA A 124 12.44 11.47 23.05
C ALA A 124 12.17 10.92 21.63
N ALA A 125 13.23 10.76 20.84
CA ALA A 125 13.12 10.62 19.39
C ALA A 125 12.38 9.33 19.03
N SER A 126 11.11 9.45 18.62
CA SER A 126 10.41 8.36 17.93
C SER A 126 11.29 7.85 16.79
N PRO A 127 11.38 6.52 16.59
CA PRO A 127 12.21 5.96 15.53
C PRO A 127 11.79 6.53 14.18
N LEU A 128 12.77 6.79 13.32
CA LEU A 128 12.50 7.15 11.94
C LEU A 128 11.90 5.96 11.21
N VAL A 129 10.88 6.23 10.41
CA VAL A 129 10.20 5.27 9.55
C VAL A 129 10.46 5.68 8.11
N ASP A 130 10.83 4.75 7.25
CA ASP A 130 10.86 5.02 5.82
C ASP A 130 9.41 5.14 5.31
N VAL A 131 9.02 6.29 4.78
CA VAL A 131 7.68 6.55 4.27
C VAL A 131 7.79 7.04 2.85
N PRO A 132 7.97 6.14 1.86
CA PRO A 132 8.03 6.52 0.45
C PRO A 132 6.85 7.41 0.07
N THR A 133 7.07 8.30 -0.89
CA THR A 133 6.05 9.21 -1.41
C THR A 133 5.80 9.04 -2.90
N THR A 134 6.66 8.28 -3.57
CA THR A 134 6.60 7.99 -5.00
C THR A 134 6.82 6.50 -5.25
N LEU A 135 6.18 6.01 -6.30
CA LEU A 135 6.33 4.66 -6.82
C LEU A 135 6.55 4.73 -8.33
N ASN A 136 7.53 4.00 -8.84
CA ASN A 136 7.61 3.67 -10.26
C ASN A 136 6.45 2.73 -10.62
N ALA A 137 5.29 3.33 -10.93
CA ALA A 137 4.04 2.63 -11.14
C ALA A 137 4.09 1.65 -12.32
N ASP A 138 4.76 2.02 -13.41
CA ASP A 138 4.92 1.16 -14.58
C ASP A 138 5.83 -0.03 -14.26
N GLY A 139 6.98 0.23 -13.62
CA GLY A 139 7.90 -0.83 -13.20
C GLY A 139 7.23 -1.81 -12.22
N PHE A 140 6.47 -1.30 -11.25
CA PHE A 140 5.67 -2.13 -10.36
C PHE A 140 4.63 -2.95 -11.12
N MET A 141 3.87 -2.34 -12.04
CA MET A 141 2.80 -3.06 -12.75
C MET A 141 3.35 -4.18 -13.62
N THR A 142 4.50 -3.96 -14.29
CA THR A 142 5.21 -5.00 -15.03
C THR A 142 5.60 -6.15 -14.09
N ALA A 143 6.33 -5.86 -13.01
CA ALA A 143 6.76 -6.90 -12.06
C ALA A 143 5.58 -7.66 -11.43
N PHE A 144 4.50 -6.95 -11.12
CA PHE A 144 3.30 -7.56 -10.54
C PHE A 144 2.59 -8.47 -11.54
N MET A 145 2.42 -8.04 -12.78
CA MET A 145 1.81 -8.88 -13.82
C MET A 145 2.68 -10.09 -14.17
N ASP A 146 4.00 -9.91 -14.27
CA ASP A 146 4.94 -11.02 -14.50
C ASP A 146 4.85 -12.05 -13.38
N ALA A 147 4.79 -11.61 -12.12
CA ALA A 147 4.61 -12.50 -10.98
C ALA A 147 3.29 -13.28 -11.07
N LEU A 148 2.16 -12.61 -11.33
CA LEU A 148 0.86 -13.28 -11.45
C LEU A 148 0.82 -14.27 -12.62
N LEU A 149 1.38 -13.89 -13.76
CA LEU A 149 1.37 -14.70 -14.98
C LEU A 149 2.35 -15.87 -14.90
N SER A 150 3.39 -15.81 -14.07
CA SER A 150 4.33 -16.91 -13.86
C SER A 150 3.69 -18.17 -13.27
N PHE A 151 2.52 -18.03 -12.65
CA PHE A 151 1.74 -19.15 -12.09
C PHE A 151 0.58 -19.62 -12.99
N CYS A 152 0.37 -18.94 -14.14
CA CYS A 152 -0.75 -19.18 -15.05
C CYS A 152 -0.35 -20.10 -16.21
#